data_AF-A0A4Y7TS45-F1
#
_entry.id   AF-A0A4Y7TS45-F1
#
_cell.length_a   1.000
_cell.length_b   1.000
_cell.length_c   1.000
_cell.angle_alpha   90.00
_cell.angle_beta   90.00
_cell.angle_gamma   90.00
#
_symmetry.space_group_name_H-M   'P 1'
#
loop_
_entity.id
_entity.type
_entity.pdbx_description
1 polymer ?
#
loop_
_entity_poly.entity_id
_entity_poly.type
_entity_poly.pdbx_seq_one_letter_code
_entity_poly.pdbx_strand_id
1 'polypeptide(L)'
;MSTATATASTSKRGRFFYELITVKVEDKLYQIRKDRLERTSQYFQRIFSSLKDGDTNEGSKENPLELRGCTKAEFENSPLVSDIANALAHLESSGLDSKEKATIGMQYGVSQFFIEGSTDLAKGGFEASDIDNLGDSMGYATLSRLLLVRSMARETHVALPLDKLKMRALV
;
A
#
# COMPACT_ATOMS: atom_id res chain seq x y z
N MET A 1 -42.39 -24.60 25.27
CA MET A 1 -41.87 -24.40 23.90
C MET A 1 -40.74 -23.37 24.00
N SER A 2 -39.48 -23.81 23.98
CA SER A 2 -38.31 -22.94 24.08
C SER A 2 -37.80 -22.61 22.68
N THR A 3 -37.85 -21.33 22.32
CA THR A 3 -37.27 -20.81 21.08
C THR A 3 -35.79 -20.47 21.32
N ALA A 4 -34.89 -21.21 20.69
CA ALA A 4 -33.47 -20.91 20.68
C ALA A 4 -33.19 -19.78 19.67
N THR A 5 -32.70 -18.65 20.17
CA THR A 5 -32.29 -17.51 19.34
C THR A 5 -30.89 -17.76 18.79
N ALA A 6 -30.79 -18.00 17.49
CA ALA A 6 -29.52 -18.14 16.79
C ALA A 6 -28.85 -16.76 16.61
N THR A 7 -27.71 -16.55 17.25
CA THR A 7 -26.87 -15.38 17.08
C THR A 7 -26.04 -15.52 15.80
N ALA A 8 -26.38 -14.71 14.79
CA ALA A 8 -25.60 -14.59 13.57
C ALA A 8 -24.24 -13.93 13.86
N SER A 9 -23.15 -14.67 13.63
CA SER A 9 -21.79 -14.14 13.69
C SER A 9 -21.52 -13.27 12.44
N THR A 10 -21.45 -11.95 12.64
CA THR A 10 -20.97 -11.05 11.60
C THR A 10 -19.47 -11.20 11.47
N SER A 11 -19.02 -11.92 10.44
CA SER A 11 -17.61 -11.93 10.04
C SER A 11 -17.20 -10.51 9.68
N LYS A 12 -16.49 -9.84 10.60
CA LYS A 12 -15.88 -8.55 10.34
C LYS A 12 -14.80 -8.76 9.28
N ARG A 13 -15.10 -8.39 8.03
CA ARG A 13 -14.08 -8.24 6.98
C ARG A 13 -13.00 -7.32 7.50
N GLY A 14 -11.83 -7.89 7.83
CA GLY A 14 -10.69 -7.14 8.32
C GLY A 14 -10.16 -6.26 7.20
N ARG A 15 -10.47 -4.96 7.25
CA ARG A 15 -9.73 -3.99 6.46
C ARG A 15 -8.38 -3.82 7.15
N PHE A 16 -7.31 -4.24 6.48
CA PHE A 16 -5.96 -3.95 6.94
C PHE A 16 -5.73 -2.45 6.76
N PHE A 17 -5.97 -1.67 7.81
CA PHE A 17 -5.56 -0.27 7.85
C PHE A 17 -4.10 -0.24 8.32
N TYR A 18 -3.21 0.22 7.45
CA TYR A 18 -1.86 0.55 7.84
C TYR A 18 -1.79 2.04 8.16
N GLU A 19 -1.24 2.39 9.32
CA GLU A 19 -1.01 3.77 9.71
C GLU A 19 0.28 4.26 9.03
N LEU A 20 0.15 5.21 8.10
CA LEU A 20 1.27 5.91 7.50
C LEU A 20 1.60 7.15 8.33
N ILE A 21 2.89 7.35 8.60
CA ILE A 21 3.40 8.56 9.22
C ILE A 21 4.29 9.31 8.24
N THR A 22 4.29 10.63 8.36
CA THR A 22 5.19 11.52 7.64
C THR A 22 6.38 11.83 8.54
N VAL A 23 7.56 11.48 8.07
CA VAL A 23 8.84 11.72 8.74
C VAL A 23 9.60 12.77 7.95
N LYS A 24 10.11 13.79 8.63
CA LYS A 24 10.95 14.82 8.03
C LYS A 24 12.41 14.56 8.38
N VAL A 25 13.24 14.43 7.35
CA VAL A 25 14.69 14.26 7.45
C VAL A 25 15.32 15.39 6.64
N GLU A 26 16.01 16.29 7.32
CA GLU A 26 16.48 17.57 6.76
C GLU A 26 15.31 18.31 6.08
N ASP A 27 15.40 18.55 4.76
CA ASP A 27 14.40 19.26 3.97
C ASP A 27 13.46 18.32 3.18
N LYS A 28 13.50 17.01 3.45
CA LYS A 28 12.68 16.01 2.75
C LYS A 28 11.66 15.33 3.65
N LEU A 29 10.48 15.06 3.08
CA LEU A 29 9.40 14.31 3.71
C LEU A 29 9.33 12.90 3.14
N TYR A 30 9.21 11.93 4.05
CA TYR A 30 9.08 10.51 3.75
C TYR A 30 7.78 10.00 4.36
N GLN A 31 7.00 9.23 3.61
CA GLN A 31 5.82 8.52 4.14
C GLN A 31 6.17 7.06 4.38
N ILE A 32 6.04 6.63 5.63
CA ILE A 32 6.48 5.31 6.07
C ILE A 32 5.41 4.69 6.95
N ARG A 33 5.27 3.38 6.87
CA ARG A 33 4.38 2.63 7.75
C ARG A 33 4.89 2.64 9.19
N LYS A 34 4.06 3.08 10.12
CA LYS A 34 4.37 3.14 11.56
C LYS A 34 4.76 1.78 12.13
N ASP A 35 4.01 0.74 11.79
CA ASP A 35 4.24 -0.62 12.29
C ASP A 35 5.62 -1.18 11.88
N ARG A 36 6.15 -0.74 10.74
CA ARG A 36 7.50 -1.09 10.31
C ARG A 36 8.54 -0.44 11.21
N LEU A 37 8.43 0.87 11.42
CA LEU A 37 9.37 1.62 12.27
C LEU A 37 9.39 1.11 13.71
N GLU A 38 8.21 0.81 14.28
CA GLU A 38 8.08 0.22 15.62
C GLU A 38 8.79 -1.14 15.74
N ARG A 39 8.68 -2.00 14.72
CA ARG A 39 9.29 -3.34 14.74
C ARG A 39 10.80 -3.31 14.59
N THR A 40 11.31 -2.38 13.81
CA THR A 40 12.73 -2.31 13.47
C THR A 40 13.56 -1.48 14.43
N SER A 41 12.94 -0.62 15.23
CA SER A 41 13.66 0.36 16.06
C SER A 41 12.95 0.62 17.38
N GLN A 42 13.64 0.30 18.47
CA GLN A 42 13.18 0.63 19.83
C GLN A 42 13.02 2.14 20.04
N TYR A 43 13.80 2.97 19.34
CA TYR A 43 13.67 4.42 19.40
C TYR A 43 12.29 4.87 18.93
N PHE A 44 11.87 4.41 17.74
CA PHE A 44 10.54 4.70 17.20
C PHE A 44 9.43 4.11 18.04
N GLN A 45 9.60 2.89 18.54
CA GLN A 45 8.63 2.28 19.45
C GLN A 45 8.39 3.14 20.71
N ARG A 46 9.46 3.70 21.29
CA ARG A 46 9.35 4.61 22.45
C ARG A 46 8.65 5.91 22.08
N ILE A 47 9.03 6.55 20.98
CA ILE A 47 8.38 7.77 20.49
C ILE A 47 6.87 7.57 20.29
N PHE A 48 6.48 6.54 19.54
CA PHE A 48 5.07 6.29 19.27
C PHE A 48 4.29 5.85 20.50
N SER A 49 4.95 5.24 21.49
CA SER A 49 4.33 4.93 22.78
C SER A 49 4.10 6.19 23.62
N SER A 50 5.04 7.15 23.59
CA SER A 50 4.88 8.43 24.31
C SER A 50 3.84 9.37 23.68
N LEU A 51 3.55 9.22 22.38
CA LEU A 51 2.53 10.03 21.69
C LEU A 51 1.08 9.66 22.04
N LYS A 52 0.85 8.59 22.81
CA LYS A 52 -0.50 8.10 23.11
C LYS A 52 -1.30 8.98 24.07
N ASP A 53 -0.67 9.95 24.72
CA ASP A 53 -1.30 10.85 25.68
C ASP A 53 -1.60 12.23 25.07
N GLY A 54 -2.55 12.26 24.13
CA GLY A 54 -3.33 13.47 23.82
C GLY A 54 -2.79 14.45 22.77
N ASP A 55 -1.60 14.25 22.21
CA ASP A 55 -1.05 15.11 21.15
C ASP A 55 -1.13 14.41 19.77
N THR A 56 -2.32 14.46 19.16
CA THR A 56 -2.73 13.54 18.09
C THR A 56 -2.11 13.80 16.71
N ASN A 57 -1.27 14.81 16.54
CA ASN A 57 -0.88 15.27 15.20
C ASN A 57 0.57 14.97 14.83
N GLU A 58 1.42 14.52 15.74
CA GLU A 58 2.83 14.25 15.42
C GLU A 58 2.98 13.03 14.50
N GLY A 59 3.67 13.22 13.39
CA GLY A 59 3.73 12.26 12.28
C GLY A 59 2.63 12.44 11.22
N SER A 60 1.79 13.47 11.31
CA SER A 60 0.87 13.83 10.23
C SER A 60 1.58 14.61 9.11
N LYS A 61 0.88 14.91 8.02
CA LYS A 61 1.44 15.72 6.92
C LYS A 61 1.66 17.17 7.36
N GLU A 62 0.81 17.68 8.26
CA GLU A 62 0.84 19.03 8.82
C GLU A 62 1.87 19.17 9.94
N ASN A 63 2.15 18.08 10.66
CA ASN A 63 3.14 18.05 11.73
C ASN A 63 4.03 16.79 11.60
N PRO A 64 4.95 16.76 10.63
CA PRO A 64 5.79 15.59 10.38
C PRO A 64 6.77 15.34 11.53
N LEU A 65 7.05 14.07 11.82
CA LEU A 65 8.02 13.68 12.84
C LEU A 65 9.44 14.07 12.37
N GLU A 66 10.05 15.08 13.02
CA GLU A 66 11.40 15.55 12.65
C GLU A 66 12.50 14.66 13.25
N LEU A 67 13.31 14.02 12.41
CA LEU A 67 14.48 13.26 12.86
C LEU A 67 15.71 14.15 12.97
N ARG A 68 15.77 14.92 14.07
CA ARG A 68 16.90 15.81 14.34
C ARG A 68 18.18 15.02 14.54
N GLY A 69 19.23 15.40 13.82
CA GLY A 69 20.54 14.74 13.87
C GLY A 69 20.66 13.47 13.02
N CYS A 70 19.65 13.13 12.22
CA CYS A 70 19.76 12.12 11.18
C CYS A 70 19.91 12.81 9.83
N THR A 71 21.03 12.59 9.15
CA THR A 71 21.23 13.09 7.79
C THR A 71 20.39 12.28 6.79
N LYS A 72 20.08 12.88 5.65
CA LYS A 72 19.39 12.17 4.56
C LYS A 72 20.13 10.88 4.17
N ALA A 73 21.45 10.93 4.08
CA ALA A 73 22.28 9.79 3.70
C ALA A 73 22.22 8.68 4.77
N GLU A 74 22.27 9.00 6.06
CA GLU A 74 22.13 8.00 7.13
C GLU A 74 20.75 7.35 7.14
N PHE A 75 19.71 8.14 6.87
CA PHE A 75 18.34 7.63 6.79
C PHE A 75 18.16 6.66 5.63
N GLU A 76 18.62 7.05 4.43
CA GLU A 76 18.54 6.25 3.21
C GLU A 76 19.46 5.01 3.25
N ASN A 77 20.61 5.09 3.93
CA ASN A 77 21.50 3.95 4.15
C ASN A 77 21.14 3.12 5.38
N SER A 78 20.12 3.52 6.15
CA SER A 78 19.71 2.73 7.31
C SER A 78 19.26 1.33 6.81
N PRO A 79 19.55 0.27 7.57
CA PRO A 79 19.14 -1.09 7.20
C PRO A 79 17.65 -1.18 6.86
N LEU A 80 16.83 -0.35 7.52
CA LEU A 80 15.41 -0.17 7.21
C LEU A 80 15.12 0.15 5.74
N VAL A 81 15.84 1.09 5.15
CA VAL A 81 15.63 1.54 3.76
C VAL A 81 16.41 0.64 2.79
N SER A 82 17.62 0.24 3.16
CA SER A 82 18.45 -0.69 2.39
C SER A 82 17.79 -2.06 2.24
N ASP A 83 17.20 -2.63 3.29
CA ASP A 83 16.54 -3.94 3.24
C ASP A 83 15.29 -3.89 2.37
N ILE A 84 14.57 -2.77 2.37
CA ILE A 84 13.44 -2.57 1.46
C ILE A 84 13.94 -2.48 0.02
N ALA A 85 14.96 -1.67 -0.25
CA ALA A 85 15.52 -1.53 -1.60
C ALA A 85 16.08 -2.87 -2.12
N ASN A 86 16.79 -3.62 -1.28
CA ASN A 86 17.34 -4.93 -1.63
C ASN A 86 16.23 -5.97 -1.83
N ALA A 87 15.19 -5.97 -0.99
CA ALA A 87 14.02 -6.84 -1.18
C ALA A 87 13.29 -6.50 -2.48
N LEU A 88 13.14 -5.22 -2.82
CA LEU A 88 12.55 -4.79 -4.09
C LEU A 88 13.40 -5.22 -5.29
N ALA A 89 14.71 -5.04 -5.24
CA ALA A 89 15.61 -5.49 -6.29
C ALA A 89 15.55 -7.01 -6.49
N HIS A 90 15.47 -7.78 -5.39
CA HIS A 90 15.26 -9.22 -5.45
C HIS A 90 13.92 -9.58 -6.09
N LEU A 91 12.84 -8.87 -5.74
CA LEU A 91 11.51 -9.09 -6.31
C LEU A 91 11.43 -8.69 -7.80
N GLU A 92 12.16 -7.66 -8.25
CA GLU A 92 12.25 -7.34 -9.67
C GLU A 92 12.96 -8.47 -10.44
N SER A 93 14.02 -9.03 -9.85
CA SER A 93 14.79 -10.11 -10.46
C SER A 93 14.06 -11.46 -10.48
N SER A 94 13.03 -11.66 -9.65
CA SER A 94 12.34 -12.95 -9.53
C SER A 94 11.32 -13.22 -10.64
N GLY A 95 11.12 -12.29 -11.58
CA GLY A 95 10.22 -12.48 -12.72
C GLY A 95 8.75 -12.54 -12.32
N LEU A 96 8.33 -11.69 -11.38
CA LEU A 96 6.96 -11.64 -10.87
C LEU A 96 5.95 -11.46 -11.99
N ASP A 97 4.84 -12.21 -11.93
CA ASP A 97 3.73 -12.02 -12.84
C ASP A 97 2.94 -10.73 -12.52
N SER A 98 2.05 -10.32 -13.42
CA SER A 98 1.28 -9.08 -13.26
C SER A 98 0.37 -9.08 -12.02
N LYS A 99 -0.12 -10.25 -11.58
CA LYS A 99 -0.96 -10.40 -10.37
C LYS A 99 -0.14 -10.23 -9.11
N GLU A 100 1.03 -10.84 -9.08
CA GLU A 100 2.00 -10.74 -7.99
C GLU A 100 2.49 -9.30 -7.85
N LYS A 101 2.87 -8.64 -8.96
CA LYS A 101 3.25 -7.22 -8.97
C LYS A 101 2.15 -6.33 -8.40
N ALA A 102 0.91 -6.50 -8.86
CA ALA A 102 -0.22 -5.70 -8.36
C ALA A 102 -0.48 -5.94 -6.87
N THR A 103 -0.48 -7.20 -6.44
CA THR A 103 -0.70 -7.58 -5.04
C THR A 103 0.39 -7.03 -4.12
N ILE A 104 1.67 -7.27 -4.45
CA ILE A 104 2.83 -6.81 -3.68
C ILE A 104 2.87 -5.29 -3.67
N GLY A 105 2.67 -4.66 -4.83
CA GLY A 105 2.63 -3.20 -4.95
C GLY A 105 1.59 -2.57 -4.03
N MET A 106 0.40 -3.18 -3.92
CA MET A 106 -0.64 -2.69 -3.02
C MET A 106 -0.32 -2.99 -1.54
N GLN A 107 0.07 -4.23 -1.22
CA GLN A 107 0.29 -4.69 0.15
C GLN A 107 1.46 -3.97 0.83
N TYR A 108 2.50 -3.66 0.07
CA TYR A 108 3.74 -3.04 0.56
C TYR A 108 3.88 -1.56 0.17
N GLY A 109 2.93 -0.99 -0.56
CA GLY A 109 2.95 0.42 -0.96
C GLY A 109 3.97 0.75 -2.05
N VAL A 110 4.38 -0.24 -2.85
CA VAL A 110 5.32 -0.06 -3.97
C VAL A 110 4.53 0.39 -5.19
N SER A 111 4.33 1.71 -5.32
CA SER A 111 3.44 2.27 -6.34
C SER A 111 3.80 1.84 -7.76
N GLN A 112 5.09 1.72 -8.08
CA GLN A 112 5.55 1.28 -9.39
C GLN A 112 5.05 -0.14 -9.72
N PHE A 113 5.23 -1.11 -8.82
CA PHE A 113 4.74 -2.48 -9.02
C PHE A 113 3.22 -2.54 -9.14
N PHE A 114 2.52 -1.75 -8.32
CA PHE A 114 1.07 -1.68 -8.40
C PHE A 114 0.60 -1.17 -9.77
N ILE A 115 1.24 -0.10 -10.27
CA ILE A 115 0.92 0.50 -11.56
C ILE A 115 1.24 -0.47 -12.70
N GLU A 116 2.44 -1.05 -12.72
CA GLU A 116 2.86 -2.01 -13.75
C GLU A 116 1.91 -3.23 -13.77
N GLY A 117 1.75 -3.90 -12.62
CA GLY A 117 0.88 -5.05 -12.50
C GLY A 117 -0.56 -4.76 -12.90
N SER A 118 -1.13 -3.64 -12.41
CA SER A 118 -2.51 -3.26 -12.76
C SER A 118 -2.67 -2.91 -14.23
N THR A 119 -1.66 -2.29 -14.84
CA THR A 119 -1.66 -1.93 -16.27
C THR A 119 -1.62 -3.19 -17.13
N ASP A 120 -0.74 -4.12 -16.79
CA ASP A 120 -0.61 -5.39 -17.52
C ASP A 120 -1.85 -6.25 -17.35
N LEU A 121 -2.46 -6.28 -16.16
CA LEU A 121 -3.74 -6.94 -15.93
C LEU A 121 -4.90 -6.29 -16.70
N ALA A 122 -4.91 -4.96 -16.81
CA ALA A 122 -5.93 -4.26 -17.60
C ALA A 122 -5.81 -4.56 -19.10
N LYS A 123 -4.58 -4.73 -19.61
CA LYS A 123 -4.30 -5.13 -20.99
C LYS A 123 -4.52 -6.63 -21.21
N GLY A 124 -4.18 -7.43 -20.21
CA GLY A 124 -4.22 -8.87 -20.19
C GLY A 124 -5.64 -9.43 -19.98
N GLY A 125 -5.80 -10.70 -20.33
CA GLY A 125 -6.95 -11.48 -19.89
C GLY A 125 -6.96 -11.61 -18.36
N PHE A 126 -8.08 -11.31 -17.69
CA PHE A 126 -8.40 -12.00 -16.44
C PHE A 126 -9.09 -13.30 -16.79
N GLU A 127 -8.62 -14.40 -16.23
CA GLU A 127 -9.44 -15.60 -16.13
C GLU A 127 -10.49 -15.40 -15.04
N ALA A 128 -11.67 -16.00 -15.18
CA ALA A 128 -12.73 -15.87 -14.19
C ALA A 128 -12.28 -16.32 -12.80
N SER A 129 -11.40 -17.34 -12.74
CA SER A 129 -10.79 -17.85 -11.51
C SER A 129 -9.86 -16.85 -10.82
N ASP A 130 -9.39 -15.82 -11.52
CA ASP A 130 -8.48 -14.82 -10.94
C ASP A 130 -9.21 -13.73 -10.17
N ILE A 131 -10.50 -13.53 -10.46
CA ILE A 131 -11.31 -12.45 -9.90
C ILE A 131 -11.45 -12.61 -8.39
N ASP A 132 -11.78 -13.82 -7.92
CA ASP A 132 -11.96 -14.05 -6.48
C ASP A 132 -10.63 -13.92 -5.73
N ASN A 133 -9.56 -14.53 -6.26
CA ASN A 133 -8.22 -14.47 -5.67
C ASN A 133 -7.69 -13.03 -5.57
N LEU A 134 -7.86 -12.23 -6.63
CA LEU A 134 -7.51 -10.81 -6.59
C LEU A 134 -8.45 -10.03 -5.68
N GLY A 135 -9.75 -10.33 -5.68
CA GLY A 135 -10.73 -9.67 -4.83
C GLY A 135 -10.40 -9.82 -3.35
N ASP A 136 -9.95 -10.99 -2.94
CA ASP A 136 -9.53 -11.29 -1.57
C ASP A 136 -8.18 -10.65 -1.21
N SER A 137 -7.25 -10.57 -2.16
CA SER A 137 -5.92 -9.96 -1.97
C SER A 137 -5.96 -8.43 -1.95
N MET A 138 -6.50 -7.82 -3.00
CA MET A 138 -6.47 -6.35 -3.20
C MET A 138 -7.77 -5.63 -2.82
N GLY A 139 -8.81 -6.39 -2.48
CA GLY A 139 -10.14 -5.87 -2.20
C GLY A 139 -10.97 -5.69 -3.48
N TYR A 140 -12.22 -6.15 -3.43
CA TYR A 140 -13.19 -6.03 -4.53
C TYR A 140 -13.43 -4.59 -5.01
N ALA A 141 -13.24 -3.58 -4.16
CA ALA A 141 -13.33 -2.18 -4.56
C ALA A 141 -12.18 -1.77 -5.52
N THR A 142 -10.97 -2.23 -5.28
CA THR A 142 -9.81 -2.01 -6.16
C THR A 142 -9.99 -2.80 -7.45
N LEU A 143 -10.37 -4.08 -7.33
CA LEU A 143 -10.56 -4.96 -8.46
C LEU A 143 -11.66 -4.46 -9.42
N SER A 144 -12.80 -4.00 -8.90
CA SER A 144 -13.89 -3.47 -9.72
C SER A 144 -13.46 -2.24 -10.54
N ARG A 145 -12.64 -1.35 -9.98
CA ARG A 145 -12.06 -0.22 -10.73
C ARG A 145 -11.13 -0.68 -11.83
N LEU A 146 -10.33 -1.71 -11.56
CA LEU A 146 -9.41 -2.27 -12.55
C LEU A 146 -10.19 -2.93 -13.70
N LEU A 147 -11.25 -3.70 -13.39
CA LEU A 147 -12.16 -4.26 -14.38
C LEU A 147 -12.88 -3.18 -15.21
N LEU A 148 -13.26 -2.05 -14.59
CA LEU A 148 -13.84 -0.91 -15.30
C LEU A 148 -12.84 -0.31 -16.29
N VAL A 149 -11.60 -0.05 -15.87
CA VAL A 149 -10.52 0.45 -16.75
C VAL A 149 -10.29 -0.52 -17.92
N ARG A 150 -10.33 -1.83 -17.66
CA ARG A 150 -10.23 -2.86 -18.70
C ARG A 150 -11.41 -2.82 -19.69
N SER A 151 -12.65 -2.65 -19.22
CA SER A 151 -13.83 -2.51 -20.11
C SER A 151 -13.65 -1.32 -21.03
N MET A 152 -13.27 -0.18 -20.47
CA MET A 152 -13.01 1.05 -21.23
C MET A 152 -11.91 0.86 -22.28
N ALA A 153 -10.82 0.17 -21.93
CA ALA A 153 -9.72 -0.13 -22.84
C ALA A 153 -10.12 -1.05 -24.01
N ARG A 154 -11.11 -1.93 -23.83
CA ARG A 154 -11.63 -2.81 -24.89
C ARG A 154 -12.61 -2.10 -25.82
N GLU A 155 -13.44 -1.23 -25.26
CA GLU A 155 -14.39 -0.42 -26.03
C GLU A 155 -13.66 0.61 -26.90
N THR A 156 -12.49 1.07 -26.45
CA THR A 156 -11.60 1.96 -27.19
C THR A 156 -10.61 1.18 -28.05
N HIS A 157 -11.10 0.60 -29.15
CA HIS A 157 -10.25 0.22 -30.29
C HIS A 157 -9.55 1.44 -30.97
N VAL A 158 -9.73 2.65 -30.41
CA VAL A 158 -9.03 3.89 -30.73
C VAL A 158 -8.13 4.24 -29.55
N ALA A 159 -6.81 4.23 -29.77
CA ALA A 159 -5.77 4.41 -28.75
C ALA A 159 -6.13 5.43 -27.65
N LEU A 160 -6.32 4.94 -26.42
CA LEU A 160 -6.50 5.79 -25.25
C LEU A 160 -5.17 6.45 -24.86
N PRO A 161 -5.11 7.78 -24.75
CA PRO A 161 -3.98 8.46 -24.13
C PRO A 161 -4.00 8.18 -22.61
N LEU A 162 -3.23 7.16 -22.19
CA LEU A 162 -3.03 6.74 -20.80
C LEU A 162 -2.54 7.90 -19.90
N ASP A 163 -1.92 8.90 -20.50
CA ASP A 163 -1.50 10.17 -19.90
C ASP A 163 -2.66 11.03 -19.35
N LYS A 164 -3.91 10.76 -19.76
CA LYS A 164 -5.10 11.45 -19.22
C LYS A 164 -5.79 10.72 -18.07
N LEU A 165 -5.46 9.46 -17.82
CA LEU A 165 -5.87 8.75 -16.61
C LEU A 165 -4.97 9.19 -15.45
N LYS A 166 -5.20 10.42 -14.98
CA LYS A 166 -4.80 10.80 -13.62
C LYS A 166 -5.64 9.96 -12.66
N MET A 167 -5.18 8.74 -12.39
CA MET A 167 -5.57 8.00 -11.21
C MET A 167 -5.27 8.93 -10.04
N ARG A 168 -6.32 9.58 -9.51
CA ARG A 168 -6.23 10.31 -8.26
C ARG A 168 -5.75 9.29 -7.23
N ALA A 169 -4.47 9.32 -6.92
CA ALA A 169 -3.90 8.64 -5.76
C ALA A 169 -4.75 9.09 -4.57
N LEU A 170 -5.51 8.16 -4.01
CA LEU A 170 -6.28 8.41 -2.80
C LEU A 170 -5.28 8.52 -1.65
N VAL A 171 -5.17 9.75 -1.13
CA VAL A 171 -5.00 10.01 0.30
C VAL A 171 -6.08 9.25 1.07
#